data_AF-A0A8T5LGQ8-F1
#
_entry.id   AF-A0A8T5LGQ8-F1
#
_cell.length_a   1.000
_cell.length_b   1.000
_cell.length_c   1.000
_cell.angle_alpha   90.00
_cell.angle_beta   90.00
_cell.angle_gamma   90.00
#
_symmetry.space_group_name_H-M   'P 1'
#
loop_
_entity.id
_entity.type
_entity.pdbx_description
1 polymer ?
#
loop_
_entity_poly.entity_id
_entity_poly.type
_entity_poly.pdbx_seq_one_letter_code
_entity_poly.pdbx_strand_id
1 'polypeptide(L)'
;MKYLKKGLSRTIKSIKQHKWLFITLVFLQIIFIGLSANLAINYQIKILDDAKGIIEPLQNANYDENSLKEGEPFIEDFLSVNKSYNSMINNIIALIGWSLLLFIVLNGLIWILTSWIIESNIDWKRRLKDIWQPWFKIIVSLMLTIGPAAVILYFILQLLSRLEILMENASVVLNSIITISSLLYFFIIVAFAFINEVSWKIFFKKWTLCSFKKIHKSLMVLLINIILILLSFYLVYLSIYQISSLGLLLISSLLIVFVIVITRIFWVSCLEEIKNEKNNHHRY
;
A
#
# COMPACT_ATOMS: atom_id res chain seq x y z
N MET A 1 25.89 -9.99 5.93
CA MET A 1 25.76 -8.67 6.61
C MET A 1 26.48 -7.50 5.91
N LYS A 2 27.48 -7.70 5.04
CA LYS A 2 28.17 -6.59 4.34
C LYS A 2 27.20 -5.66 3.59
N TYR A 3 26.17 -6.20 2.93
CA TYR A 3 25.13 -5.41 2.24
C TYR A 3 24.31 -4.49 3.15
N LEU A 4 24.06 -4.86 4.41
CA LEU A 4 23.34 -4.00 5.37
C LEU A 4 24.19 -2.80 5.77
N LYS A 5 25.46 -3.04 6.13
CA LYS A 5 26.41 -1.97 6.48
C LYS A 5 26.63 -1.00 5.32
N LYS A 6 26.83 -1.54 4.11
CA LYS A 6 26.97 -0.73 2.89
C LYS A 6 25.70 0.03 2.55
N GLY A 7 24.54 -0.62 2.63
CA GLY A 7 23.25 0.01 2.40
C GLY A 7 22.98 1.16 3.37
N LEU A 8 23.30 1.00 4.66
CA LEU A 8 23.17 2.04 5.67
C LEU A 8 24.11 3.23 5.37
N SER A 9 25.39 2.95 5.11
CA SER A 9 26.37 3.97 4.76
C SER A 9 25.93 4.75 3.51
N ARG A 10 25.44 4.04 2.48
CA ARG A 10 24.91 4.64 1.26
C ARG A 10 23.66 5.46 1.51
N THR A 11 22.75 5.01 2.37
CA THR A 11 21.55 5.76 2.77
C THR A 11 21.93 7.10 3.40
N ILE A 12 22.81 7.07 4.40
CA ILE A 12 23.27 8.27 5.11
C ILE A 12 23.98 9.22 4.14
N LYS A 13 24.87 8.70 3.29
CA LYS A 13 25.58 9.48 2.28
C LYS A 13 24.59 10.15 1.31
N SER A 14 23.61 9.41 0.81
CA SER A 14 22.63 9.91 -0.17
C SER A 14 21.74 10.99 0.42
N ILE A 15 21.28 10.84 1.67
CA ILE A 15 20.51 11.88 2.39
C ILE A 15 21.36 13.15 2.60
N LYS A 16 22.62 12.99 3.02
CA LYS A 16 23.53 14.14 3.24
C LYS A 16 23.84 14.90 1.96
N GLN A 17 24.00 14.19 0.85
CA GLN A 17 24.29 14.79 -0.46
C GLN A 17 23.05 15.50 -1.06
N HIS A 18 21.85 14.96 -0.87
CA HIS A 18 20.63 15.44 -1.50
C HIS A 18 19.56 15.89 -0.47
N LYS A 19 19.94 16.79 0.45
CA LYS A 19 19.09 17.25 1.55
C LYS A 19 17.71 17.76 1.08
N TRP A 20 17.69 18.54 0.00
CA TRP A 20 16.45 19.09 -0.56
C TRP A 20 15.50 18.02 -1.08
N LEU A 21 16.01 17.02 -1.83
CA LEU A 21 15.19 15.90 -2.29
C LEU A 21 14.63 15.10 -1.12
N PHE A 22 15.43 14.91 -0.06
CA PHE A 22 14.95 14.25 1.16
C PHE A 22 13.82 15.04 1.83
N ILE A 23 13.94 16.36 1.97
CA ILE A 23 12.86 17.21 2.51
C ILE A 23 11.61 17.13 1.63
N THR A 24 11.76 17.18 0.31
CA THR A 24 10.64 17.01 -0.64
C THR A 24 9.97 15.65 -0.48
N LEU A 25 10.73 14.57 -0.27
CA LEU A 25 10.16 13.24 -0.01
C LEU A 25 9.36 13.19 1.29
N VAL A 26 9.85 13.81 2.37
CA VAL A 26 9.11 13.90 3.64
C VAL A 26 7.80 14.66 3.44
N PHE A 27 7.85 15.81 2.75
CA PHE A 27 6.66 16.60 2.48
C PHE A 27 5.64 15.86 1.60
N LEU A 28 6.08 15.21 0.52
CA LEU A 28 5.21 14.38 -0.32
C LEU A 28 4.62 13.20 0.44
N GLN A 29 5.38 12.61 1.38
CA GLN A 29 4.88 11.53 2.23
C GLN A 29 3.78 12.02 3.17
N ILE A 30 3.89 13.24 3.73
CA ILE A 30 2.82 13.86 4.53
C ILE A 30 1.57 14.07 3.67
N ILE A 31 1.72 14.66 2.48
CA ILE A 31 0.61 14.88 1.55
C ILE A 31 -0.07 13.55 1.20
N PHE A 32 0.71 12.52 0.87
CA PHE A 32 0.20 11.21 0.53
C PHE A 32 -0.62 10.60 1.67
N ILE A 33 -0.11 10.65 2.91
CA ILE A 33 -0.82 10.13 4.08
C ILE A 33 -2.10 10.93 4.35
N GLY A 34 -2.02 12.27 4.33
CA GLY A 34 -3.17 13.15 4.57
C GLY A 34 -4.29 12.96 3.54
N LEU A 35 -3.94 12.91 2.25
CA LEU A 35 -4.93 12.67 1.19
C LEU A 35 -5.51 11.25 1.26
N SER A 36 -4.69 10.25 1.58
CA SER A 36 -5.18 8.87 1.75
C SER A 36 -6.14 8.75 2.93
N ALA A 37 -5.83 9.38 4.07
CA ALA A 37 -6.69 9.40 5.24
C ALA A 37 -8.01 10.13 4.97
N ASN A 38 -7.94 11.31 4.34
CA ASN A 38 -9.14 12.06 3.94
C ASN A 38 -10.02 11.26 2.97
N LEU A 39 -9.42 10.62 1.97
CA LEU A 39 -10.15 9.77 1.03
C LEU A 39 -10.84 8.59 1.74
N ALA A 40 -10.11 7.90 2.62
CA ALA A 40 -10.63 6.78 3.38
C ALA A 40 -11.81 7.19 4.27
N ILE A 41 -11.67 8.25 5.07
CA ILE A 41 -12.72 8.74 5.97
C ILE A 41 -13.97 9.15 5.18
N ASN A 42 -13.81 9.93 4.12
CA ASN A 42 -14.95 10.44 3.33
C ASN A 42 -15.78 9.32 2.71
N TYR A 43 -15.14 8.29 2.14
CA TYR A 43 -15.87 7.16 1.57
C TYR A 43 -16.37 6.18 2.62
N GLN A 44 -15.67 6.00 3.75
CA GLN A 44 -16.16 5.19 4.86
C GLN A 44 -17.47 5.75 5.44
N ILE A 45 -17.57 7.07 5.63
CA ILE A 45 -18.81 7.72 6.09
C ILE A 45 -19.94 7.44 5.11
N LYS A 46 -19.73 7.66 3.80
CA LYS A 46 -20.74 7.38 2.77
C LYS A 46 -21.19 5.92 2.75
N ILE A 47 -20.25 4.97 2.83
CA ILE A 47 -20.55 3.53 2.87
C ILE A 47 -21.37 3.19 4.13
N LEU A 48 -21.05 3.79 5.28
CA LEU A 48 -21.80 3.58 6.52
C LEU A 48 -23.21 4.17 6.44
N ASP A 49 -23.39 5.34 5.84
CA ASP A 49 -24.70 5.95 5.64
C ASP A 49 -25.56 5.13 4.68
N ASP A 50 -24.99 4.66 3.55
CA ASP A 50 -25.67 3.75 2.64
C ASP A 50 -26.03 2.42 3.33
N ALA A 51 -25.14 1.89 4.18
CA ALA A 51 -25.39 0.67 4.94
C ALA A 51 -26.55 0.83 5.93
N LYS A 52 -26.68 1.98 6.62
CA LYS A 52 -27.85 2.28 7.45
C LYS A 52 -29.13 2.31 6.62
N GLY A 53 -29.10 2.92 5.43
CA GLY A 53 -30.21 2.93 4.49
C GLY A 53 -30.63 1.55 3.96
N ILE A 54 -29.85 0.49 4.23
CA ILE A 54 -30.20 -0.91 3.96
C ILE A 54 -30.68 -1.60 5.23
N ILE A 55 -29.95 -1.41 6.35
CA ILE A 55 -30.18 -2.11 7.61
C ILE A 55 -31.46 -1.64 8.30
N GLU A 56 -31.69 -0.32 8.39
CA GLU A 56 -32.84 0.22 9.13
C GLU A 56 -34.19 -0.23 8.55
N PRO A 57 -34.44 -0.19 7.22
CA PRO A 57 -35.68 -0.74 6.66
C PRO A 57 -35.83 -2.24 6.87
N LEU A 58 -34.74 -3.02 6.86
CA LEU A 58 -34.77 -4.46 7.09
C LEU A 58 -35.04 -4.82 8.56
N GLN A 59 -34.57 -3.99 9.50
CA GLN A 59 -34.85 -4.13 10.93
C GLN A 59 -36.30 -3.83 11.26
N ASN A 60 -36.90 -2.88 10.53
CA ASN A 60 -38.32 -2.50 10.67
C ASN A 60 -39.24 -3.27 9.71
N ALA A 61 -38.74 -4.28 8.99
CA ALA A 61 -39.52 -5.05 8.05
C ALA A 61 -40.63 -5.85 8.75
N ASN A 62 -41.74 -6.06 8.05
CA ASN A 62 -42.86 -6.84 8.57
C ASN A 62 -42.59 -8.34 8.43
N TYR A 63 -42.28 -8.98 9.56
CA TYR A 63 -42.09 -10.44 9.63
C TYR A 63 -43.36 -11.19 10.06
N ASP A 64 -44.49 -10.51 10.26
CA ASP A 64 -45.74 -11.16 10.65
C ASP A 64 -46.40 -11.87 9.47
N GLU A 65 -46.60 -13.18 9.61
CA GLU A 65 -47.13 -14.04 8.55
C GLU A 65 -48.58 -13.70 8.18
N ASN A 66 -49.38 -13.24 9.15
CA ASN A 66 -50.78 -12.89 8.90
C ASN A 66 -50.90 -11.59 8.10
N SER A 67 -50.19 -10.53 8.53
CA SER A 67 -50.07 -9.30 7.75
C SER A 67 -49.60 -9.53 6.30
N LEU A 68 -48.60 -10.39 6.10
CA LEU A 68 -48.10 -10.71 4.76
C LEU A 68 -49.15 -11.45 3.90
N LYS A 69 -49.97 -12.32 4.50
CA LYS A 69 -51.10 -12.99 3.82
C LYS A 69 -52.23 -12.03 3.50
N GLU A 70 -52.41 -10.99 4.31
CA GLU A 70 -53.36 -9.90 4.08
C GLU A 70 -52.88 -8.92 3.00
N GLY A 71 -51.65 -9.08 2.50
CA GLY A 71 -51.08 -8.29 1.40
C GLY A 71 -50.29 -7.07 1.85
N GLU A 72 -49.99 -6.93 3.14
CA GLU A 72 -49.05 -5.92 3.62
C GLU A 72 -47.64 -6.25 3.07
N PRO A 73 -46.89 -5.24 2.59
CA PRO A 73 -45.56 -5.49 2.04
C PRO A 73 -44.56 -5.83 3.13
N PHE A 74 -43.62 -6.73 2.83
CA PHE A 74 -42.50 -7.07 3.73
C PHE A 74 -41.66 -5.83 4.10
N ILE A 75 -41.42 -4.95 3.14
CA ILE A 75 -40.77 -3.65 3.34
C ILE A 75 -41.59 -2.58 2.63
N GLU A 76 -41.91 -1.50 3.33
CA GLU A 76 -42.70 -0.38 2.78
C GLU A 76 -42.03 0.30 1.58
N ASP A 77 -40.71 0.50 1.61
CA ASP A 77 -39.93 1.15 0.54
C ASP A 77 -38.71 0.31 0.10
N PHE A 78 -38.97 -0.77 -0.64
CA PHE A 78 -37.90 -1.57 -1.25
C PHE A 78 -37.01 -0.77 -2.21
N LEU A 79 -37.56 0.27 -2.84
CA LEU A 79 -36.82 1.11 -3.77
C LEU A 79 -35.70 1.89 -3.06
N SER A 80 -35.94 2.36 -1.83
CA SER A 80 -34.91 2.99 -1.00
C SER A 80 -33.74 2.04 -0.69
N VAL A 81 -34.02 0.79 -0.31
CA VAL A 81 -33.01 -0.23 -0.01
C VAL A 81 -32.13 -0.48 -1.25
N ASN A 82 -32.76 -0.65 -2.42
CA ASN A 82 -32.02 -0.86 -3.67
C ASN A 82 -31.18 0.37 -4.07
N LYS A 83 -31.68 1.59 -3.86
CA LYS A 83 -30.91 2.82 -4.10
C LYS A 83 -29.68 2.90 -3.19
N SER A 84 -29.85 2.65 -1.89
CA SER A 84 -28.77 2.61 -0.91
C SER A 84 -27.73 1.56 -1.26
N TYR A 85 -28.16 0.36 -1.66
CA TYR A 85 -27.26 -0.71 -2.11
C TYR A 85 -26.41 -0.32 -3.32
N ASN A 86 -27.04 0.24 -4.37
CA ASN A 86 -26.32 0.68 -5.56
C ASN A 86 -25.39 1.86 -5.26
N SER A 87 -25.81 2.79 -4.39
CA SER A 87 -24.97 3.88 -3.90
C SER A 87 -23.73 3.35 -3.17
N MET A 88 -23.91 2.36 -2.28
CA MET A 88 -22.83 1.72 -1.55
C MET A 88 -21.79 1.08 -2.49
N ILE A 89 -22.26 0.34 -3.52
CA ILE A 89 -21.38 -0.24 -4.54
C ILE A 89 -20.59 0.84 -5.27
N ASN A 90 -21.27 1.91 -5.71
CA ASN A 90 -20.62 3.01 -6.41
C ASN A 90 -19.56 3.70 -5.53
N ASN A 91 -19.85 3.89 -4.24
CA ASN A 91 -18.92 4.47 -3.28
C ASN A 91 -17.70 3.55 -3.03
N ILE A 92 -17.88 2.23 -2.96
CA ILE A 92 -16.77 1.26 -2.87
C ILE A 92 -15.89 1.30 -4.13
N ILE A 93 -16.49 1.25 -5.32
CA ILE A 93 -15.77 1.31 -6.59
C ILE A 93 -14.99 2.63 -6.70
N ALA A 94 -15.62 3.74 -6.33
CA ALA A 94 -14.99 5.05 -6.32
C ALA A 94 -13.83 5.11 -5.32
N LEU A 95 -13.99 4.59 -4.10
CA LEU A 95 -12.90 4.49 -3.11
C LEU A 95 -11.72 3.70 -3.67
N ILE A 96 -11.96 2.54 -4.29
CA ILE A 96 -10.90 1.72 -4.90
C ILE A 96 -10.21 2.47 -6.03
N GLY A 97 -10.98 3.08 -6.95
CA GLY A 97 -10.45 3.82 -8.09
C GLY A 97 -9.60 5.01 -7.68
N TRP A 98 -10.10 5.85 -6.76
CA TRP A 98 -9.36 6.99 -6.24
C TRP A 98 -8.15 6.58 -5.41
N SER A 99 -8.24 5.50 -4.62
CA SER A 99 -7.09 4.98 -3.87
C SER A 99 -5.99 4.48 -4.80
N LEU A 100 -6.35 3.78 -5.87
CA LEU A 100 -5.42 3.29 -6.88
C LEU A 100 -4.77 4.45 -7.64
N LEU A 101 -5.55 5.46 -8.03
CA LEU A 101 -5.02 6.67 -8.69
C LEU A 101 -4.04 7.41 -7.79
N LEU A 102 -4.44 7.66 -6.53
CA LEU A 102 -3.61 8.34 -5.53
C LEU A 102 -2.31 7.55 -5.29
N PHE A 103 -2.40 6.23 -5.20
CA PHE A 103 -1.24 5.34 -5.06
C PHE A 103 -0.31 5.43 -6.29
N ILE A 104 -0.83 5.29 -7.50
CA ILE A 104 0.01 5.37 -8.71
C ILE A 104 0.69 6.73 -8.83
N VAL A 105 -0.05 7.81 -8.57
CA VAL A 105 0.45 9.17 -8.75
C VAL A 105 1.42 9.57 -7.64
N LEU A 106 0.95 9.63 -6.39
CA LEU A 106 1.77 10.18 -5.31
C LEU A 106 2.81 9.17 -4.84
N ASN A 107 2.43 7.92 -4.57
CA ASN A 107 3.40 6.92 -4.13
C ASN A 107 4.38 6.59 -5.28
N GLY A 108 3.92 6.56 -6.54
CA GLY A 108 4.83 6.41 -7.68
C GLY A 108 5.86 7.53 -7.80
N LEU A 109 5.45 8.79 -7.68
CA LEU A 109 6.36 9.94 -7.65
C LEU A 109 7.38 9.83 -6.51
N ILE A 110 6.92 9.47 -5.31
CA ILE A 110 7.77 9.28 -4.13
C ILE A 110 8.83 8.19 -4.38
N TRP A 111 8.47 7.08 -5.01
CA TRP A 111 9.44 6.02 -5.35
C TRP A 111 10.47 6.48 -6.37
N ILE A 112 10.06 7.20 -7.41
CA ILE A 112 10.98 7.74 -8.43
C ILE A 112 11.97 8.71 -7.79
N LEU A 113 11.48 9.64 -6.98
CA LEU A 113 12.32 10.59 -6.24
C LEU A 113 13.27 9.88 -5.26
N THR A 114 12.82 8.78 -4.65
CA THR A 114 13.68 7.96 -3.78
C THR A 114 14.84 7.35 -4.56
N SER A 115 14.59 6.77 -5.73
CA SER A 115 15.64 6.23 -6.58
C SER A 115 16.59 7.33 -7.09
N TRP A 116 16.07 8.54 -7.35
CA TRP A 116 16.90 9.69 -7.71
C TRP A 116 17.86 10.14 -6.62
N ILE A 117 17.50 10.04 -5.34
CA ILE A 117 18.41 10.35 -4.23
C ILE A 117 19.65 9.44 -4.23
N ILE A 118 19.51 8.21 -4.72
CA ILE A 118 20.54 7.16 -4.67
C ILE A 118 21.50 7.23 -5.87
N GLU A 119 21.05 7.80 -6.99
CA GLU A 119 21.85 8.03 -8.20
C GLU A 119 22.51 9.42 -8.16
N SER A 120 23.77 9.51 -7.74
CA SER A 120 24.42 10.81 -7.45
C SER A 120 24.88 11.64 -8.67
N ASN A 121 24.94 11.06 -9.87
CA ASN A 121 25.70 11.65 -10.99
C ASN A 121 24.87 12.02 -12.23
N ILE A 122 23.53 12.05 -12.15
CA ILE A 122 22.67 12.32 -13.31
C ILE A 122 22.13 13.74 -13.26
N ASP A 123 22.30 14.50 -14.34
CA ASP A 123 21.74 15.84 -14.54
C ASP A 123 20.21 15.87 -14.38
N TRP A 124 19.71 16.85 -13.63
CA TRP A 124 18.27 16.99 -13.34
C TRP A 124 17.38 17.07 -14.60
N LYS A 125 17.84 17.77 -15.64
CA LYS A 125 17.10 17.91 -16.91
C LYS A 125 16.87 16.55 -17.60
N ARG A 126 17.86 15.66 -17.54
CA ARG A 126 17.75 14.32 -18.11
C ARG A 126 16.76 13.47 -17.32
N ARG A 127 16.76 13.58 -15.99
CA ARG A 127 15.82 12.85 -15.11
C ARG A 127 14.35 13.18 -15.41
N LEU A 128 14.04 14.46 -15.63
CA LEU A 128 12.68 14.87 -15.97
C LEU A 128 12.23 14.33 -17.33
N LYS A 129 13.12 14.31 -18.32
CA LYS A 129 12.83 13.74 -19.64
C LYS A 129 12.54 12.24 -19.55
N ASP A 130 13.24 11.54 -18.66
CA ASP A 130 13.18 10.09 -18.52
C ASP A 130 12.17 9.62 -17.46
N ILE A 131 11.33 10.51 -16.89
CA ILE A 131 10.40 10.18 -15.79
C ILE A 131 9.31 9.16 -16.18
N TRP A 132 8.91 9.16 -17.45
CA TRP A 132 7.85 8.29 -17.97
C TRP A 132 8.23 6.81 -17.92
N GLN A 133 9.51 6.50 -18.06
CA GLN A 133 9.95 5.11 -18.08
C GLN A 133 9.82 4.42 -16.70
N PRO A 134 10.34 4.99 -15.59
CA PRO A 134 10.04 4.50 -14.24
C PRO A 134 8.55 4.42 -13.95
N TRP A 135 7.78 5.41 -14.42
CA TRP A 135 6.32 5.44 -14.23
C TRP A 135 5.63 4.24 -14.87
N PHE A 136 5.96 3.94 -16.13
CA PHE A 136 5.41 2.78 -16.82
C PHE A 136 5.81 1.46 -16.15
N LYS A 137 7.03 1.36 -15.59
CA LYS A 137 7.45 0.19 -14.79
C LYS A 137 6.63 0.02 -13.52
N ILE A 138 6.24 1.11 -12.87
CA ILE A 138 5.37 1.06 -11.69
C ILE A 138 4.02 0.45 -12.08
N ILE A 139 3.38 0.97 -13.14
CA ILE A 139 2.09 0.48 -13.63
C ILE A 139 2.20 -1.01 -14.02
N VAL A 140 3.20 -1.38 -14.82
CA VAL A 140 3.41 -2.77 -15.25
C VAL A 140 3.65 -3.70 -14.05
N SER A 141 4.46 -3.28 -13.06
CA SER A 141 4.71 -4.09 -11.87
C SER A 141 3.45 -4.29 -11.04
N LEU A 142 2.60 -3.26 -10.93
CA LEU A 142 1.30 -3.35 -10.27
C LEU A 142 0.34 -4.28 -11.01
N MET A 143 0.22 -4.13 -12.34
CA MET A 143 -0.64 -5.00 -13.15
C MET A 143 -0.20 -6.46 -13.08
N LEU A 144 1.11 -6.74 -13.17
CA LEU A 144 1.63 -8.10 -13.13
C LEU A 144 1.46 -8.75 -11.75
N THR A 145 1.54 -7.97 -10.67
CA THR A 145 1.50 -8.52 -9.31
C THR A 145 0.08 -8.54 -8.73
N ILE A 146 -0.65 -7.44 -8.85
CA ILE A 146 -1.99 -7.28 -8.28
C ILE A 146 -3.07 -7.79 -9.25
N GLY A 147 -2.89 -7.63 -10.56
CA GLY A 147 -3.91 -7.98 -11.57
C GLY A 147 -4.42 -9.41 -11.44
N PRO A 148 -3.56 -10.44 -11.48
CA PRO A 148 -3.99 -11.83 -11.28
C PRO A 148 -4.68 -12.06 -9.93
N ALA A 149 -4.18 -11.45 -8.87
CA ALA A 149 -4.74 -11.58 -7.53
C ALA A 149 -6.13 -10.94 -7.40
N ALA A 150 -6.36 -9.79 -8.05
CA ALA A 150 -7.65 -9.13 -8.10
C ALA A 150 -8.70 -9.97 -8.84
N VAL A 151 -8.31 -10.60 -9.95
CA VAL A 151 -9.18 -11.52 -10.71
C VAL A 151 -9.54 -12.75 -9.87
N ILE A 152 -8.54 -13.38 -9.24
CA ILE A 152 -8.77 -14.53 -8.35
C ILE A 152 -9.69 -14.14 -7.18
N LEU A 153 -9.43 -12.99 -6.55
CA LEU A 153 -10.23 -12.49 -5.44
C LEU A 153 -11.68 -12.24 -5.86
N TYR A 154 -11.91 -11.67 -7.05
CA TYR A 154 -13.25 -11.49 -7.60
C TYR A 154 -14.01 -12.81 -7.71
N PHE A 155 -13.37 -13.85 -8.28
CA PHE A 155 -14.00 -15.17 -8.39
C PHE A 155 -14.23 -15.83 -7.04
N ILE A 156 -13.30 -15.67 -6.09
CA ILE A 156 -13.49 -16.17 -4.72
C ILE A 156 -14.70 -15.48 -4.09
N LEU A 157 -14.79 -14.15 -4.13
CA LEU A 157 -15.93 -13.42 -3.55
C LEU A 157 -17.25 -13.81 -4.19
N GLN A 158 -17.28 -14.00 -5.52
CA GLN A 158 -18.46 -14.49 -6.21
C GLN A 158 -18.84 -15.90 -5.78
N LEU A 159 -17.87 -16.80 -5.63
CA LEU A 159 -18.10 -18.17 -5.14
C LEU A 159 -18.61 -18.16 -3.69
N LEU A 160 -18.00 -17.35 -2.81
CA LEU A 160 -18.41 -17.21 -1.42
C LEU A 160 -19.86 -16.73 -1.31
N SER A 161 -20.26 -15.77 -2.16
CA SER A 161 -21.65 -15.26 -2.19
C SER A 161 -22.69 -16.32 -2.59
N ARG A 162 -22.27 -17.37 -3.31
CA ARG A 162 -23.16 -18.46 -3.76
C ARG A 162 -23.22 -19.63 -2.78
N LEU A 163 -22.16 -19.85 -2.01
CA LEU A 163 -22.03 -21.01 -1.13
C LEU A 163 -22.64 -20.80 0.26
N GLU A 164 -23.35 -19.67 0.49
CA GLU A 164 -23.92 -19.29 1.80
C GLU A 164 -22.96 -19.57 2.96
N ILE A 165 -21.66 -19.28 2.75
CA ILE A 165 -20.65 -19.66 3.72
C ILE A 165 -20.95 -18.94 5.03
N LEU A 166 -21.16 -19.74 6.07
CA LEU A 166 -21.39 -19.28 7.43
C LEU A 166 -20.35 -18.23 7.81
N MET A 167 -20.80 -17.16 8.46
CA MET A 167 -19.97 -16.04 8.93
C MET A 167 -18.74 -16.49 9.75
N GLU A 168 -18.79 -17.70 10.32
CA GLU A 168 -17.69 -18.35 11.05
C GLU A 168 -16.39 -18.45 10.24
N ASN A 169 -16.48 -18.65 8.91
CA ASN A 169 -15.30 -18.75 8.02
C ASN A 169 -14.81 -17.40 7.48
N ALA A 170 -15.54 -16.30 7.71
CA ALA A 170 -15.19 -14.99 7.16
C ALA A 170 -13.81 -14.50 7.67
N SER A 171 -13.50 -14.77 8.94
CA SER A 171 -12.22 -14.41 9.55
C SER A 171 -11.03 -15.12 8.89
N VAL A 172 -11.17 -16.40 8.56
CA VAL A 172 -10.15 -17.21 7.87
C VAL A 172 -9.91 -16.70 6.46
N VAL A 173 -10.98 -16.37 5.73
CA VAL A 173 -10.91 -15.78 4.39
C VAL A 173 -10.19 -14.43 4.43
N LEU A 174 -10.59 -13.53 5.35
CA LEU A 174 -9.96 -12.21 5.51
C LEU A 174 -8.47 -12.33 5.84
N ASN A 175 -8.10 -13.20 6.79
CA ASN A 175 -6.70 -13.45 7.12
C ASN A 175 -5.91 -13.95 5.90
N SER A 176 -6.48 -14.85 5.11
CA SER A 176 -5.86 -15.35 3.89
C SER A 176 -5.64 -14.23 2.86
N ILE A 177 -6.62 -13.34 2.68
CA ILE A 177 -6.51 -12.17 1.80
C ILE A 177 -5.39 -11.25 2.29
N ILE A 178 -5.29 -10.98 3.59
CA ILE A 178 -4.25 -10.13 4.19
C ILE A 178 -2.85 -10.74 3.97
N THR A 179 -2.70 -12.05 4.21
CA THR A 179 -1.42 -12.76 4.01
C THR A 179 -0.99 -12.73 2.55
N ILE A 180 -1.89 -13.05 1.62
CA ILE A 180 -1.62 -13.01 0.18
C ILE A 180 -1.26 -11.59 -0.25
N SER A 181 -2.02 -10.59 0.19
CA SER A 181 -1.76 -9.18 -0.12
C SER A 181 -0.40 -8.72 0.40
N SER A 182 0.00 -9.15 1.59
CA SER A 182 1.33 -8.86 2.17
C SER A 182 2.46 -9.47 1.34
N LEU A 183 2.27 -10.70 0.86
CA LEU A 183 3.23 -11.36 -0.03
C LEU A 183 3.35 -10.63 -1.37
N LEU A 184 2.22 -10.25 -1.98
CA LEU A 184 2.21 -9.48 -3.23
C LEU A 184 2.86 -8.11 -3.05
N TYR A 185 2.58 -7.44 -1.94
CA TYR A 185 3.21 -6.17 -1.60
C TYR A 185 4.73 -6.29 -1.51
N PHE A 186 5.28 -7.39 -0.96
CA PHE A 186 6.71 -7.66 -0.99
C PHE A 186 7.29 -7.68 -2.42
N PHE A 187 6.63 -8.34 -3.38
CA PHE A 187 7.09 -8.34 -4.77
C PHE A 187 7.08 -6.95 -5.40
N ILE A 188 6.05 -6.13 -5.10
CA ILE A 188 5.92 -4.76 -5.59
C ILE A 188 7.05 -3.87 -5.05
N ILE A 189 7.33 -3.90 -3.75
CA ILE A 189 8.39 -3.06 -3.18
C ILE A 189 9.79 -3.46 -3.68
N VAL A 190 10.03 -4.74 -3.98
CA VAL A 190 11.27 -5.17 -4.64
C VAL A 190 11.34 -4.63 -6.07
N ALA A 191 10.24 -4.68 -6.82
CA ALA A 191 10.17 -4.12 -8.17
C ALA A 191 10.46 -2.61 -8.15
N PHE A 192 9.83 -1.88 -7.23
CA PHE A 192 9.96 -0.44 -7.09
C PHE A 192 11.40 0.01 -6.78
N ALA A 193 12.18 -0.82 -6.09
CA ALA A 193 13.59 -0.53 -5.85
C ALA A 193 14.46 -0.49 -7.13
N PHE A 194 13.98 -1.04 -8.25
CA PHE A 194 14.73 -1.11 -9.51
C PHE A 194 14.11 -0.31 -10.66
N ILE A 195 13.14 0.56 -10.40
CA ILE A 195 12.40 1.31 -11.44
C ILE A 195 13.29 2.20 -12.33
N ASN A 196 14.45 2.64 -11.84
CA ASN A 196 15.35 3.48 -12.62
C ASN A 196 16.23 2.70 -13.63
N GLU A 197 16.14 1.36 -13.70
CA GLU A 197 16.96 0.60 -14.65
C GLU A 197 16.64 0.91 -16.11
N VAL A 198 17.59 1.44 -16.88
CA VAL A 198 17.36 1.88 -18.28
C VAL A 198 16.77 0.78 -19.18
N SER A 199 17.09 -0.50 -18.96
CA SER A 199 16.56 -1.60 -19.78
C SER A 199 15.51 -2.42 -19.02
N TRP A 200 14.37 -2.69 -19.65
CA TRP A 200 13.34 -3.62 -19.16
C TRP A 200 13.89 -5.01 -18.86
N LYS A 201 14.79 -5.52 -19.71
CA LYS A 201 15.42 -6.82 -19.51
C LYS A 201 16.25 -6.84 -18.22
N ILE A 202 16.97 -5.75 -17.94
CA ILE A 202 17.76 -5.61 -16.71
C ILE A 202 16.82 -5.45 -15.51
N PHE A 203 15.78 -4.63 -15.63
CA PHE A 203 14.74 -4.44 -14.61
C PHE A 203 14.15 -5.78 -14.14
N PHE A 204 13.57 -6.56 -15.06
CA PHE A 204 12.97 -7.86 -14.73
C PHE A 204 14.00 -8.85 -14.20
N LYS A 205 15.22 -8.86 -14.73
CA LYS A 205 16.31 -9.70 -14.22
C LYS A 205 16.66 -9.36 -12.77
N LYS A 206 16.73 -8.07 -12.41
CA LYS A 206 17.01 -7.65 -11.01
C LYS A 206 15.84 -7.95 -10.09
N TRP A 207 14.62 -7.62 -10.53
CA TRP A 207 13.40 -7.88 -9.78
C TRP A 207 13.28 -9.37 -9.43
N THR A 208 13.32 -10.26 -10.42
CA THR A 208 13.23 -11.71 -10.21
C THR A 208 14.40 -12.27 -9.40
N LEU A 209 15.63 -11.77 -9.60
CA LEU A 209 16.79 -12.19 -8.82
C LEU A 209 16.62 -11.88 -7.33
N CYS A 210 16.18 -10.66 -6.98
CA CYS A 210 16.03 -10.25 -5.59
C CYS A 210 14.76 -10.80 -4.94
N SER A 211 13.69 -10.98 -5.70
CA SER A 211 12.42 -11.53 -5.20
C SER A 211 12.48 -13.04 -4.96
N PHE A 212 13.14 -13.81 -5.82
CA PHE A 212 13.15 -15.28 -5.70
C PHE A 212 14.51 -15.82 -5.24
N LYS A 213 15.59 -15.53 -5.99
CA LYS A 213 16.91 -16.16 -5.72
C LYS A 213 17.59 -15.61 -4.47
N LYS A 214 17.33 -14.35 -4.11
CA LYS A 214 17.90 -13.68 -2.92
C LYS A 214 16.82 -13.26 -1.92
N ILE A 215 15.68 -13.97 -1.91
CA ILE A 215 14.53 -13.64 -1.06
C ILE A 215 14.92 -13.50 0.41
N HIS A 216 15.75 -14.40 0.95
CA HIS A 216 16.19 -14.36 2.35
C HIS A 216 16.91 -13.05 2.72
N LYS A 217 17.70 -12.46 1.81
CA LYS A 217 18.38 -11.17 2.05
C LYS A 217 17.39 -10.02 1.98
N SER A 218 16.52 -10.01 0.97
CA SER A 218 15.47 -9.00 0.81
C SER A 218 14.52 -9.01 2.00
N LEU A 219 14.10 -10.20 2.46
CA LEU A 219 13.22 -10.39 3.60
C LEU A 219 13.87 -9.91 4.90
N MET A 220 15.16 -10.16 5.10
CA MET A 220 15.90 -9.63 6.26
C MET A 220 15.88 -8.09 6.31
N VAL A 221 16.06 -7.41 5.17
CA VAL A 221 15.94 -5.94 5.10
C VAL A 221 14.51 -5.51 5.40
N LEU A 222 13.52 -6.25 4.90
CA LEU A 222 12.11 -5.93 5.11
C LEU A 222 11.75 -6.02 6.60
N LEU A 223 12.19 -7.09 7.29
CA LEU A 223 11.94 -7.25 8.73
C LEU A 223 12.53 -6.11 9.54
N ILE A 224 13.76 -5.67 9.24
CA ILE A 224 14.37 -4.51 9.90
C ILE A 224 13.50 -3.25 9.70
N ASN A 225 13.04 -3.02 8.46
CA ASN A 225 12.18 -1.87 8.16
C ASN A 225 10.83 -1.96 8.91
N ILE A 226 10.21 -3.14 8.94
CA ILE A 226 8.95 -3.38 9.67
C ILE A 226 9.13 -3.09 11.16
N ILE A 227 10.20 -3.59 11.78
CA ILE A 227 10.47 -3.37 13.21
C ILE A 227 10.62 -1.86 13.51
N LEU A 228 11.35 -1.13 12.68
CA LEU A 228 11.51 0.32 12.85
C LEU A 228 10.18 1.06 12.73
N ILE A 229 9.36 0.68 11.75
CA ILE A 229 8.02 1.27 11.55
C ILE A 229 7.11 0.94 12.74
N LEU A 230 7.06 -0.33 13.18
CA LEU A 230 6.27 -0.75 14.34
C LEU A 230 6.69 -0.03 15.62
N LEU A 231 8.00 0.14 15.84
CA LEU A 231 8.51 0.90 16.99
C LEU A 231 8.04 2.36 16.94
N SER A 232 8.02 2.98 15.76
CA SER A 232 7.50 4.34 15.60
C SER A 232 5.99 4.45 15.83
N PHE A 233 5.21 3.45 15.42
CA PHE A 233 3.78 3.35 15.76
C PHE A 233 3.55 3.16 17.26
N TYR A 234 4.39 2.35 17.90
CA TYR A 234 4.30 2.14 19.35
C TYR A 234 4.54 3.45 20.13
N LEU A 235 5.45 4.33 19.65
CA LEU A 235 5.64 5.65 20.26
C LEU A 235 4.39 6.55 20.13
N VAL A 236 3.68 6.50 19.00
CA VAL A 236 2.40 7.19 18.85
C VAL A 236 1.36 6.62 19.82
N TYR A 237 1.27 5.29 19.92
CA TYR A 237 0.38 4.63 20.87
C TYR A 237 0.66 5.08 22.31
N LEU A 238 1.92 5.08 22.75
CA LEU A 238 2.29 5.57 24.09
C LEU A 238 1.94 7.05 24.29
N SER A 239 2.12 7.87 23.26
CA SER A 239 1.79 9.30 23.31
C SER A 239 0.28 9.54 23.48
N ILE A 240 -0.56 8.71 22.86
CA ILE A 240 -2.02 8.78 22.97
C ILE A 240 -2.47 8.29 24.34
N TYR A 241 -2.05 7.10 24.77
CA TYR A 241 -2.69 6.42 25.91
C TYR A 241 -2.01 6.69 27.26
N GLN A 242 -0.70 6.95 27.30
CA GLN A 242 0.00 7.08 28.58
C GLN A 242 0.28 8.53 28.97
N ILE A 243 0.71 9.36 28.01
CA ILE A 243 1.19 10.71 28.32
C ILE A 243 0.13 11.79 28.04
N SER A 244 -0.80 11.53 27.11
CA SER A 244 -1.87 12.47 26.71
C SER A 244 -1.35 13.87 26.33
N SER A 245 -0.12 13.97 25.83
CA SER A 245 0.48 15.24 25.41
C SER A 245 0.37 15.43 23.90
N LEU A 246 -0.36 16.46 23.47
CA LEU A 246 -0.52 16.81 22.06
C LEU A 246 0.84 17.04 21.37
N GLY A 247 1.80 17.66 22.06
CA GLY A 247 3.14 17.90 21.52
C GLY A 247 3.90 16.61 21.20
N LEU A 248 3.86 15.63 22.11
CA LEU A 248 4.47 14.32 21.87
C LEU A 248 3.77 13.54 20.76
N LEU A 249 2.44 13.64 20.66
CA LEU A 249 1.67 13.04 19.57
C LEU A 249 2.11 13.59 18.21
N LEU A 250 2.27 14.91 18.09
CA LEU A 250 2.71 15.55 16.85
C LEU A 250 4.15 15.15 16.49
N ILE A 251 5.07 15.15 17.46
CA ILE A 251 6.47 14.76 17.25
C ILE A 251 6.58 13.28 16.85
N SER A 252 5.86 12.39 17.54
CA SER A 252 5.87 10.94 17.22
C SER A 252 5.22 10.65 15.87
N SER A 253 4.14 11.35 15.51
CA SER A 253 3.53 11.25 14.17
C SER A 253 4.49 11.71 13.07
N LEU A 254 5.20 12.81 13.29
CA LEU A 254 6.22 13.29 12.35
C LEU A 254 7.39 12.30 12.25
N LEU A 255 7.80 11.69 13.36
CA LEU A 255 8.84 10.66 13.39
C LEU A 255 8.46 9.45 12.53
N ILE A 256 7.20 8.99 12.55
CA ILE A 256 6.72 7.91 11.67
C ILE A 256 6.99 8.27 10.20
N VAL A 257 6.67 9.50 9.78
CA VAL A 257 6.90 9.94 8.41
C VAL A 257 8.39 9.87 8.05
N PHE A 258 9.27 10.36 8.93
CA PHE A 258 10.72 10.27 8.73
C PHE A 258 11.20 8.81 8.63
N VAL A 259 10.72 7.94 9.52
CA VAL A 259 11.07 6.51 9.52
C VAL A 259 10.63 5.85 8.22
N ILE A 260 9.43 6.13 7.71
CA ILE A 260 8.94 5.60 6.42
C ILE A 260 9.86 6.04 5.27
N VAL A 261 10.24 7.32 5.21
CA VAL A 261 11.12 7.82 4.13
C VAL A 261 12.53 7.20 4.24
N ILE A 262 13.11 7.15 5.44
CA ILE A 262 14.45 6.58 5.67
C ILE A 262 14.48 5.08 5.34
N THR A 263 13.50 4.31 5.83
CA THR A 263 13.41 2.86 5.56
C THR A 263 13.22 2.58 4.07
N ARG A 264 12.53 3.45 3.32
CA ARG A 264 12.43 3.35 1.86
C ARG A 264 13.78 3.58 1.17
N ILE A 265 14.53 4.62 1.53
CA ILE A 265 15.88 4.86 0.95
C ILE A 265 16.83 3.72 1.31
N PHE A 266 16.75 3.21 2.55
CA PHE A 266 17.52 2.07 3.03
C PHE A 266 17.20 0.79 2.27
N TRP A 267 15.91 0.53 2.01
CA TRP A 267 15.44 -0.59 1.21
C TRP A 267 16.10 -0.63 -0.17
N VAL A 268 15.99 0.49 -0.92
CA VAL A 268 16.57 0.59 -2.27
C VAL A 268 18.09 0.44 -2.23
N SER A 269 18.75 1.12 -1.28
CA SER A 269 20.21 1.05 -1.12
C SER A 269 20.70 -0.38 -0.85
N CYS A 270 20.03 -1.13 0.04
CA CYS A 270 20.40 -2.51 0.35
C CYS A 270 20.16 -3.46 -0.84
N LEU A 271 19.03 -3.31 -1.56
CA LEU A 271 18.73 -4.18 -2.71
C LEU A 271 19.73 -3.99 -3.86
N GLU A 272 20.21 -2.76 -4.07
CA GLU A 272 21.28 -2.52 -5.03
C GLU A 272 22.60 -3.20 -4.65
N GLU A 273 22.97 -3.18 -3.37
CA GLU A 273 24.16 -3.89 -2.86
C GLU A 273 23.99 -5.42 -2.99
N ILE A 274 22.82 -5.95 -2.62
CA ILE A 274 22.50 -7.38 -2.73
C ILE A 274 22.66 -7.85 -4.17
N LYS A 275 22.23 -7.07 -5.15
CA LYS A 275 22.39 -7.39 -6.57
C LYS A 275 23.87 -7.50 -6.97
N ASN A 276 24.72 -6.56 -6.53
CA ASN A 276 26.12 -6.47 -6.98
C ASN A 276 27.05 -7.54 -6.40
N GLU A 277 26.68 -8.24 -5.33
CA GLU A 277 27.54 -9.27 -4.69
C GLU A 277 27.96 -10.44 -5.61
N LYS A 278 27.22 -10.76 -6.69
CA LYS A 278 27.54 -11.91 -7.55
C LYS A 278 28.69 -11.66 -8.54
N ASN A 279 28.97 -10.41 -8.89
CA ASN A 279 30.00 -10.09 -9.87
C ASN A 279 31.43 -10.22 -9.32
N ASN A 280 31.57 -10.36 -7.99
CA ASN A 280 32.89 -10.38 -7.34
C ASN A 280 33.45 -11.79 -7.10
N HIS A 281 32.63 -12.84 -7.23
CA HIS A 281 33.08 -14.23 -7.02
C HIS A 281 33.65 -14.92 -8.27
N HIS A 282 33.61 -14.28 -9.44
CA HIS A 282 34.23 -14.78 -10.69
C HIS A 282 35.45 -13.96 -11.12
N ARG A 283 36.03 -13.16 -10.21
CA ARG A 283 37.24 -12.36 -10.45
C ARG A 283 38.43 -12.76 -9.58
N TYR A 284 38.32 -13.90 -8.91
CA TYR A 284 39.40 -14.58 -8.20
C TYR A 284 39.44 -16.02 -8.72
#